data_AF-A0A1V6F1I3-F1
#
_entry.id   AF-A0A1V6F1I3-F1
#
_cell.length_a   1.000
_cell.length_b   1.000
_cell.length_c   1.000
_cell.angle_alpha   90.00
_cell.angle_beta   90.00
_cell.angle_gamma   90.00
#
_symmetry.space_group_name_H-M   'P 1'
#
loop_
_entity.id
_entity.type
_entity.pdbx_description
1 polymer ?
#
loop_
_entity_poly.entity_id
_entity_poly.type
_entity_poly.pdbx_seq_one_letter_code
_entity_poly.pdbx_strand_id
1 'polypeptide(L)'
;MEKIIPVERLEAFEERLGITLEGVTAKIYLHEDGGNWMYVLGEVYPIDGTKINKNIEIIATAHDDSGRVLYKSDTRVEAESFYGFEAFEIVIPNAYLQVSKIRVYPKIES
;
A
#
# COMPACT_ATOMS: atom_id res chain seq x y z
N MET A 1 19.96 -7.22 -2.56
CA MET A 1 20.12 -5.87 -1.95
C MET A 1 18.75 -5.31 -1.60
N GLU A 2 18.61 -4.67 -0.43
CA GLU A 2 17.36 -4.01 -0.01
C GLU A 2 17.45 -2.49 -0.23
N LYS A 3 16.41 -1.88 -0.80
CA LYS A 3 16.25 -0.43 -0.92
C LYS A 3 14.92 -0.01 -0.31
N ILE A 4 14.95 0.87 0.69
CA ILE A 4 13.74 1.50 1.25
C ILE A 4 13.29 2.61 0.31
N ILE A 5 11.99 2.67 0.02
CA ILE A 5 11.38 3.69 -0.84
C ILE A 5 10.51 4.61 0.01
N PRO A 6 10.62 5.95 -0.16
CA PRO A 6 9.70 6.89 0.46
C PRO A 6 8.24 6.59 0.14
N VAL A 7 7.39 6.61 1.17
CA VAL A 7 5.95 6.38 1.05
C VAL A 7 5.20 7.68 1.31
N GLU A 8 4.26 7.99 0.42
CA GLU A 8 3.29 9.06 0.55
C GLU A 8 1.90 8.44 0.75
N ARG A 9 1.28 8.69 1.90
CA ARG A 9 -0.12 8.33 2.16
C ARG A 9 -1.05 9.43 1.65
N LEU A 10 -2.20 9.07 1.09
CA LEU A 10 -3.21 10.04 0.67
C LEU A 10 -4.33 10.15 1.71
N GLU A 11 -4.10 10.95 2.75
CA GLU A 11 -4.96 11.04 3.94
C GLU A 11 -6.42 11.42 3.63
N ALA A 12 -6.68 12.19 2.56
CA ALA A 12 -8.04 12.52 2.14
C ALA A 12 -8.87 11.30 1.72
N PHE A 13 -8.22 10.23 1.22
CA PHE A 13 -8.89 8.97 0.90
C PHE A 13 -9.17 8.14 2.15
N GLU A 14 -8.26 8.18 3.11
CA GLU A 14 -8.40 7.56 4.44
C GLU A 14 -9.58 8.17 5.21
N GLU A 15 -9.61 9.50 5.32
CA GLU A 15 -10.68 10.27 5.98
C GLU A 15 -12.05 9.95 5.36
N ARG A 16 -12.14 9.96 4.02
CA ARG A 16 -13.38 9.66 3.31
C ARG A 16 -13.95 8.27 3.62
N LEU A 17 -13.09 7.31 3.96
CA LEU A 17 -13.49 5.92 4.23
C LEU A 17 -13.56 5.60 5.72
N GLY A 18 -13.24 6.55 6.60
CA GLY A 18 -13.30 6.35 8.04
C GLY A 18 -12.22 5.39 8.55
N ILE A 19 -11.06 5.34 7.88
CA ILE A 19 -9.92 4.50 8.28
C ILE A 19 -8.64 5.33 8.34
N THR A 20 -7.58 4.79 8.93
CA THR A 20 -6.21 5.31 8.85
C THR A 20 -5.27 4.19 8.40
N LEU A 21 -4.23 4.55 7.66
CA LEU A 21 -3.11 3.67 7.35
C LEU A 21 -1.91 4.04 8.21
N GLU A 22 -1.41 3.09 8.99
CA GLU A 22 -0.27 3.29 9.88
C GLU A 22 0.85 2.29 9.58
N GLY A 23 2.05 2.53 10.13
CA GLY A 23 3.19 1.61 9.97
C GLY A 23 3.65 1.39 8.52
N VAL A 24 3.26 2.25 7.57
CA VAL A 24 3.44 1.97 6.15
C VAL A 24 4.91 2.07 5.72
N THR A 25 5.45 1.01 5.12
CA THR A 25 6.80 0.92 4.59
C THR A 25 6.81 0.34 3.18
N ALA A 26 7.75 0.77 2.35
CA ALA A 26 7.98 0.19 1.03
C ALA A 26 9.45 -0.21 0.86
N LYS A 27 9.68 -1.44 0.37
CA LYS A 27 11.01 -2.03 0.21
C LYS A 27 11.13 -2.74 -1.13
N ILE A 28 12.24 -2.53 -1.83
CA ILE A 28 12.62 -3.28 -3.02
C ILE A 28 13.71 -4.29 -2.64
N TYR A 29 13.45 -5.57 -2.92
CA TYR A 29 14.42 -6.65 -2.87
C TYR A 29 14.94 -6.91 -4.29
N LEU A 30 16.22 -6.66 -4.46
CA LEU A 30 16.94 -6.91 -5.71
C LEU A 30 17.67 -8.25 -5.58
N HIS A 31 17.26 -9.23 -6.38
CA HIS A 31 17.94 -10.51 -6.47
C HIS A 31 18.97 -10.51 -7.61
N GLU A 32 20.09 -11.20 -7.39
CA GLU A 32 21.18 -11.28 -8.37
C GLU A 32 20.79 -12.07 -9.64
N ASP A 33 19.75 -12.90 -9.55
CA ASP A 33 19.18 -13.68 -10.65
C ASP A 33 18.17 -12.90 -11.50
N GLY A 34 17.95 -11.62 -11.20
CA GLY A 34 17.07 -10.71 -11.95
C GLY A 34 15.63 -10.64 -11.45
N GLY A 35 15.25 -11.42 -10.45
CA GLY A 35 13.96 -11.27 -9.77
C GLY A 35 13.96 -10.02 -8.88
N ASN A 36 13.19 -8.99 -9.23
CA ASN A 36 13.04 -7.82 -8.36
C ASN A 36 11.62 -7.77 -7.82
N TRP A 37 11.50 -7.71 -6.50
CA TRP A 37 10.21 -7.67 -5.81
C TRP A 37 10.14 -6.41 -4.98
N MET A 38 9.01 -5.72 -5.07
CA MET A 38 8.71 -4.63 -4.15
C MET A 38 7.54 -5.01 -3.26
N TYR A 39 7.74 -4.77 -1.97
CA TYR A 39 6.74 -5.01 -0.93
C TYR A 39 6.34 -3.67 -0.35
N VAL A 40 5.03 -3.46 -0.22
CA VAL A 40 4.44 -2.38 0.55
C VAL A 40 3.67 -3.02 1.68
N LEU A 41 4.09 -2.73 2.91
CA LEU A 41 3.49 -3.28 4.12
C LEU A 41 2.95 -2.14 4.96
N GLY A 42 1.91 -2.42 5.75
CA GLY A 42 1.37 -1.48 6.71
C GLY A 42 0.18 -2.06 7.45
N GLU A 43 -0.49 -1.21 8.19
CA GLU A 43 -1.66 -1.56 8.99
C GLU A 43 -2.81 -0.62 8.63
N VAL A 44 -4.03 -1.16 8.64
CA VAL A 44 -5.26 -0.38 8.50
C VAL A 44 -6.03 -0.40 9.81
N TYR A 45 -6.45 0.78 10.27
CA TYR A 45 -7.24 0.99 11.47
C TYR A 45 -8.55 1.69 11.13
N PRO A 46 -9.68 1.40 11.80
CA PRO A 46 -10.87 2.23 11.72
C PRO A 46 -10.64 3.51 12.54
N ILE A 47 -11.13 4.65 12.07
CA ILE A 47 -11.06 5.92 12.84
C ILE A 47 -11.97 5.86 14.08
N ASP A 48 -13.07 5.12 14.01
CA ASP A 48 -14.02 4.94 15.10
C ASP A 48 -14.46 3.47 15.24
N GLY A 49 -14.65 3.04 16.48
CA GLY A 49 -15.03 1.67 16.82
C GLY A 49 -13.94 0.65 16.50
N THR A 50 -14.38 -0.56 16.12
CA THR A 50 -13.49 -1.71 15.85
C THR A 50 -13.76 -2.37 14.51
N LYS A 51 -14.62 -1.78 13.67
CA LYS A 51 -15.06 -2.39 12.42
C LYS A 51 -15.02 -1.38 11.28
N ILE A 52 -14.78 -1.87 10.07
CA ILE A 52 -15.07 -1.14 8.84
C ILE A 52 -16.43 -1.58 8.29
N ASN A 53 -17.12 -0.68 7.58
CA ASN A 53 -18.50 -0.92 7.13
C ASN A 53 -18.59 -1.49 5.71
N LYS A 54 -17.48 -1.50 4.97
CA LYS A 54 -17.39 -1.93 3.57
C LYS A 54 -16.03 -2.53 3.31
N ASN A 55 -15.97 -3.46 2.37
CA ASN A 55 -14.71 -3.94 1.85
C ASN A 55 -13.98 -2.77 1.18
N ILE A 56 -12.67 -2.73 1.40
CA ILE A 56 -11.81 -1.70 0.84
C ILE A 56 -10.63 -2.39 0.14
N GLU A 57 -10.14 -1.73 -0.91
CA GLU A 57 -8.86 -2.08 -1.50
C GLU A 57 -7.83 -1.05 -1.06
N ILE A 58 -6.67 -1.52 -0.62
CA ILE A 58 -5.48 -0.69 -0.42
C ILE A 58 -4.68 -0.75 -1.71
N ILE A 59 -4.49 0.40 -2.35
CA ILE A 59 -3.74 0.52 -3.60
C ILE A 59 -2.34 1.06 -3.29
N ALA A 60 -1.33 0.48 -3.93
CA ALA A 60 0.00 1.07 -4.04
C ALA A 60 0.32 1.43 -5.50
N THR A 61 0.71 2.67 -5.75
CA THR A 61 1.27 3.11 -7.05
C THR A 61 2.72 3.51 -6.89
N ALA A 62 3.58 2.98 -7.75
CA ALA A 62 5.00 3.28 -7.78
C ALA A 62 5.29 4.35 -8.82
N HIS A 63 6.11 5.34 -8.46
CA HIS A 63 6.42 6.49 -9.30
C HIS A 63 7.93 6.64 -9.53
N ASP A 64 8.27 7.18 -10.69
CA ASP A 64 9.60 7.72 -10.95
C ASP A 64 9.78 9.16 -10.43
N ASP A 65 10.99 9.70 -10.59
CA ASP A 65 11.36 11.06 -10.16
C ASP A 65 10.57 12.17 -10.89
N SER A 66 9.96 11.85 -12.03
CA SER A 66 9.09 12.77 -12.77
C SER A 66 7.62 12.65 -12.34
N GLY A 67 7.32 11.82 -11.34
CA GLY A 67 5.97 11.58 -10.83
C GLY A 67 5.11 10.67 -11.71
N ARG A 68 5.66 10.07 -12.77
CA ARG A 68 4.93 9.14 -13.65
C ARG A 68 4.72 7.83 -12.93
N VAL A 69 3.53 7.23 -13.07
CA VAL A 69 3.24 5.90 -12.53
C VAL A 69 3.97 4.86 -13.37
N LEU A 70 4.84 4.08 -12.74
CA LEU A 70 5.50 2.93 -13.34
C LEU A 70 4.72 1.63 -13.09
N TYR A 71 4.15 1.49 -11.89
CA TYR A 71 3.46 0.27 -11.46
C TYR A 71 2.25 0.57 -10.57
N LYS A 72 1.32 -0.38 -10.54
CA LYS A 72 0.18 -0.41 -9.62
C LYS A 72 -0.02 -1.85 -9.13
N SER A 73 -0.31 -2.02 -7.85
CA SER A 73 -0.86 -3.25 -7.29
C SER A 73 -1.79 -2.88 -6.13
N ASP A 74 -2.54 -3.85 -5.64
CA ASP A 74 -3.50 -3.66 -4.58
C ASP A 74 -3.67 -4.94 -3.75
N THR A 75 -4.30 -4.78 -2.59
CA THR A 75 -4.75 -5.86 -1.74
C THR A 75 -6.08 -5.48 -1.12
N ARG A 76 -6.84 -6.49 -0.69
CA ARG A 76 -8.21 -6.33 -0.19
C ARG A 76 -8.24 -6.48 1.32
N VAL A 77 -9.10 -5.68 1.96
CA VAL A 77 -9.44 -5.78 3.38
C VAL A 77 -10.94 -6.01 3.47
N GLU A 78 -11.32 -7.14 4.07
CA GLU A 78 -12.71 -7.61 4.13
C GLU A 78 -13.40 -7.12 5.40
N ALA A 79 -14.53 -6.43 5.23
CA ALA A 79 -15.28 -5.90 6.37
C ALA A 79 -15.81 -6.98 7.31
N GLU A 80 -16.10 -8.17 6.79
CA GLU A 80 -16.67 -9.27 7.57
C GLU A 80 -15.68 -9.85 8.58
N SER A 81 -14.39 -9.88 8.25
CA SER A 81 -13.32 -10.41 9.12
C SER A 81 -12.54 -9.34 9.88
N PHE A 82 -12.72 -8.07 9.53
CA PHE A 82 -11.98 -6.97 10.14
C PHE A 82 -12.35 -6.74 11.61
N TYR A 83 -11.35 -6.64 12.49
CA TYR A 83 -11.55 -6.29 13.89
C TYR A 83 -10.36 -5.54 14.52
N GLY A 84 -10.57 -4.28 14.87
CA GLY A 84 -9.57 -3.41 15.51
C GLY A 84 -8.53 -2.89 14.54
N PHE A 85 -7.79 -3.76 13.88
CA PHE A 85 -6.87 -3.43 12.78
C PHE A 85 -6.55 -4.67 11.95
N GLU A 86 -6.01 -4.46 10.75
CA GLU A 86 -5.51 -5.53 9.90
C GLU A 86 -4.19 -5.12 9.25
N ALA A 87 -3.20 -6.03 9.27
CA ALA A 87 -1.95 -5.82 8.56
C ALA A 87 -2.12 -6.20 7.09
N PHE A 88 -1.53 -5.42 6.18
CA PHE A 88 -1.59 -5.67 4.74
C PHE A 88 -0.20 -5.80 4.13
N GLU A 89 -0.13 -6.59 3.05
CA GLU A 89 1.03 -6.71 2.18
C GLU A 89 0.56 -6.55 0.73
N ILE A 90 1.24 -5.69 -0.02
CA ILE A 90 1.07 -5.53 -1.46
C ILE A 90 2.40 -5.86 -2.13
N VAL A 91 2.36 -6.78 -3.08
CA VAL A 91 3.53 -7.20 -3.86
C VAL A 91 3.44 -6.61 -5.27
N ILE A 92 4.51 -5.96 -5.71
CA ILE A 92 4.69 -5.46 -7.07
C ILE A 92 5.86 -6.22 -7.72
N PRO A 93 5.59 -7.15 -8.65
CA PRO A 93 6.65 -7.90 -9.34
C PRO A 93 7.39 -7.02 -10.33
N ASN A 94 8.68 -7.34 -10.56
CA ASN A 94 9.55 -6.67 -11.53
C ASN A 94 9.70 -5.15 -11.30
N ALA A 95 9.66 -4.72 -10.04
CA ALA A 95 9.89 -3.32 -9.68
C ALA A 95 11.36 -2.96 -9.91
N TYR A 96 11.63 -2.01 -10.80
CA TYR A 96 12.99 -1.58 -11.14
C TYR A 96 13.51 -0.46 -10.24
N LEU A 97 14.83 -0.24 -10.30
CA LEU A 97 15.56 0.81 -9.58
C LEU A 97 15.06 2.24 -9.82
N GLN A 98 14.28 2.46 -10.88
CA GLN A 98 13.71 3.76 -11.29
C GLN A 98 12.64 4.27 -10.32
N VAL A 99 12.11 3.39 -9.45
CA VAL A 99 11.12 3.78 -8.45
C VAL A 99 11.79 4.67 -7.39
N SER A 100 11.22 5.85 -7.19
CA SER A 100 11.68 6.82 -6.20
C SER A 100 10.62 7.20 -5.16
N LYS A 101 9.34 6.89 -5.41
CA LYS A 101 8.25 7.13 -4.47
C LYS A 101 7.12 6.12 -4.63
N ILE A 102 6.52 5.69 -3.53
CA ILE A 102 5.26 4.96 -3.51
C ILE A 102 4.16 5.88 -2.98
N ARG A 103 2.98 5.85 -3.61
CA ARG A 103 1.74 6.35 -3.03
C ARG A 103 0.89 5.19 -2.57
N VAL A 104 0.34 5.30 -1.36
CA VAL A 104 -0.59 4.31 -0.80
C VAL A 104 -1.89 4.99 -0.43
N TYR A 105 -3.00 4.40 -0.85
CA TYR A 105 -4.32 4.97 -0.59
C TYR A 105 -5.41 3.91 -0.66
N PRO A 106 -6.46 4.04 0.17
CA PRO A 106 -7.61 3.15 0.10
C PRO A 106 -8.62 3.61 -0.96
N LYS A 107 -9.42 2.67 -1.47
CA LYS A 107 -10.66 2.93 -2.22
C LYS A 107 -11.74 1.94 -1.79
N ILE A 108 -12.99 2.25 -2.10
CA ILE A 108 -14.08 1.28 -2.00
C ILE A 108 -13.83 0.19 -3.05
N GLU A 109 -13.93 -1.07 -2.63
CA GLU A 109 -13.95 -2.19 -3.56
C GLU A 109 -15.21 -2.12 -4.44
N SER A 110 -15.00 -2.11 -5.76
CA SER A 110 -16.07 -1.96 -6.76
C SER A 110 -16.74 -3.28 -7.10
#